data_AF-W4LFL7-F1
#
_entry.id   AF-W4LFL7-F1
#
_cell.length_a   1.000
_cell.length_b   1.000
_cell.length_c   1.000
_cell.angle_alpha   90.00
_cell.angle_beta   90.00
_cell.angle_gamma   90.00
#
_symmetry.space_group_name_H-M   'P 1'
#
loop_
_entity.id
_entity.type
_entity.pdbx_description
1 polymer ?
#
loop_
_entity_poly.entity_id
_entity_poly.type
_entity_poly.pdbx_seq_one_letter_code
_entity_poly.pdbx_strand_id
1 'polypeptide(L)'
;MPPFDETYCQQLREARAHDQPLPPFPDIPFDQQTRIVMDHIKALMEAAGSSMDHLLKVTVWLKDQGDHATFDRIYRSYFSSEDTLPARTRMQAGRTPLDCGLEVDAIGYIPDE
;
A
#
# COMPACT_ATOMS: atom_id res chain seq x y z
N MET A 1 7.54 9.84 5.24
CA MET A 1 6.96 9.04 4.14
C MET A 1 5.54 9.52 4.00
N PRO A 2 5.17 10.29 2.96
CA PRO A 2 3.79 10.71 2.78
C PRO A 2 2.90 9.47 2.91
N PRO A 3 1.85 9.51 3.73
CA PRO A 3 1.15 10.69 4.22
C PRO A 3 1.69 11.34 5.51
N PHE A 4 2.76 10.79 6.09
CA PHE A 4 3.24 11.18 7.40
C PHE A 4 4.32 12.25 7.28
N ASP A 5 3.96 13.49 7.61
CA ASP A 5 4.93 14.56 7.85
C ASP A 5 5.73 14.30 9.14
N GLU A 6 6.78 15.08 9.39
CA GLU A 6 7.64 14.87 10.56
C GLU A 6 6.86 15.09 11.87
N THR A 7 5.91 16.03 11.87
CA THR A 7 5.04 16.31 13.02
C THR A 7 4.22 15.10 13.40
N TYR A 8 3.53 14.47 12.44
CA TYR A 8 2.76 13.26 12.64
C TYR A 8 3.66 12.09 13.08
N CYS A 9 4.82 11.93 12.44
CA CYS A 9 5.77 10.90 12.80
C CYS A 9 6.24 11.04 14.25
N GLN A 10 6.53 12.27 14.69
CA GLN A 10 6.91 12.58 16.06
C GLN A 10 5.77 12.23 17.03
N GLN A 11 4.54 12.70 16.77
CA GLN A 11 3.37 12.39 17.59
C GLN A 11 3.13 10.88 17.71
N LEU A 12 3.26 10.14 16.60
CA LEU A 12 3.08 8.69 16.59
C LEU A 12 4.16 7.98 17.42
N ARG A 13 5.42 8.41 17.33
CA ARG A 13 6.53 7.86 18.13
C ARG A 13 6.34 8.17 19.61
N GLU A 14 5.98 9.40 19.95
CA GLU A 14 5.71 9.82 21.33
C GLU A 14 4.55 9.05 21.94
N ALA A 15 3.44 8.89 21.20
CA ALA A 15 2.28 8.15 21.66
C ALA A 15 2.64 6.68 21.95
N ARG A 16 3.41 6.03 21.07
CA ARG A 16 3.90 4.66 21.29
C ARG A 16 4.86 4.53 22.47
N ALA A 17 5.74 5.52 22.67
CA ALA A 17 6.72 5.50 23.75
C ALA A 17 6.09 5.66 25.15
N HIS A 18 4.90 6.24 25.22
CA HIS A 18 4.21 6.56 26.47
C HIS A 18 2.84 5.87 26.61
N ASP A 19 2.56 4.83 25.80
CA ASP A 19 1.28 4.10 25.77
C ASP A 19 0.04 5.01 25.66
N GLN A 20 0.15 6.10 24.91
CA GLN A 20 -0.94 7.04 24.66
C GLN A 20 -1.74 6.65 23.41
N PRO A 21 -3.00 7.12 23.28
CA PRO A 21 -3.78 6.95 22.06
C PRO A 21 -3.01 7.48 20.84
N LEU A 22 -3.00 6.68 19.76
CA LEU A 22 -2.32 7.06 18.52
C LEU A 22 -3.04 8.24 17.85
N PRO A 23 -2.31 9.16 17.21
CA PRO A 23 -2.94 10.23 16.43
C PRO A 23 -3.80 9.63 15.30
N PRO A 24 -4.96 10.24 14.98
CA PRO A 24 -5.82 9.76 13.91
C PRO A 24 -5.06 9.75 12.59
N PHE A 25 -5.34 8.77 11.72
CA PHE A 25 -4.73 8.74 10.40
C PHE A 25 -5.09 10.02 9.62
N PRO A 26 -4.12 10.62 8.88
CA PRO A 26 -4.37 11.85 8.13
C PRO A 26 -5.52 11.71 7.13
N ASP A 27 -6.35 12.75 7.01
CA ASP A 27 -7.46 12.77 6.05
C ASP A 27 -6.95 12.94 4.63
N ILE A 28 -6.80 11.81 3.93
CA ILE A 28 -6.21 11.74 2.60
C ILE A 28 -7.10 10.89 1.71
N PRO A 29 -7.39 11.35 0.47
CA PRO A 29 -8.20 10.60 -0.48
C PRO A 29 -7.70 9.17 -0.71
N PHE A 30 -8.62 8.22 -0.82
CA PHE A 30 -8.29 6.79 -0.99
C PHE A 30 -7.39 6.52 -2.21
N ASP A 31 -7.60 7.24 -3.32
CA ASP A 31 -6.78 7.11 -4.52
C ASP A 31 -5.33 7.54 -4.25
N GLN A 32 -5.12 8.61 -3.48
CA GLN A 32 -3.79 9.05 -3.08
C GLN A 32 -3.13 8.03 -2.15
N GLN A 33 -3.87 7.45 -1.19
CA GLN A 33 -3.35 6.37 -0.34
C GLN A 33 -2.94 5.15 -1.16
N THR A 34 -3.74 4.77 -2.15
CA THR A 34 -3.43 3.65 -3.06
C THR A 34 -2.15 3.91 -3.83
N ARG A 35 -1.96 5.13 -4.37
CA ARG A 35 -0.73 5.49 -5.09
C ARG A 35 0.50 5.43 -4.20
N ILE A 36 0.42 5.97 -2.99
CA ILE A 36 1.52 5.90 -2.02
C ILE A 36 1.96 4.45 -1.78
N VAL A 37 1.01 3.54 -1.56
CA VAL A 37 1.32 2.12 -1.33
C VAL A 37 1.97 1.48 -2.56
N MET A 38 1.39 1.70 -3.75
CA MET A 38 1.89 1.11 -4.99
C MET A 38 3.25 1.70 -5.42
N ASP A 39 3.48 3.00 -5.21
CA ASP A 39 4.75 3.68 -5.45
C ASP A 39 5.85 3.12 -4.54
N HIS A 40 5.54 2.79 -3.28
CA HIS A 40 6.51 2.15 -2.39
C HIS A 40 6.84 0.72 -2.81
N ILE A 41 5.85 -0.08 -3.20
CA ILE A 41 6.11 -1.43 -3.71
C ILE A 41 7.01 -1.34 -4.94
N LYS A 42 6.73 -0.41 -5.87
CA LYS A 42 7.56 -0.14 -7.03
C LYS A 42 8.99 0.23 -6.65
N ALA A 43 9.16 1.21 -5.75
CA ALA A 43 10.48 1.64 -5.31
C ALA A 43 11.29 0.51 -4.64
N LEU A 44 10.64 -0.36 -3.86
CA LEU A 44 11.28 -1.51 -3.24
C LEU A 44 11.69 -2.57 -4.28
N MET A 45 10.84 -2.86 -5.26
CA MET A 45 11.16 -3.78 -6.36
C MET A 45 12.33 -3.25 -7.19
N GLU A 46 12.32 -1.96 -7.55
CA GLU A 46 13.41 -1.31 -8.29
C GLU A 46 14.72 -1.30 -7.48
N ALA A 47 14.66 -0.99 -6.18
CA ALA A 47 15.83 -1.04 -5.30
C ALA A 47 16.43 -2.44 -5.16
N ALA A 48 15.62 -3.48 -5.34
CA ALA A 48 16.05 -4.88 -5.35
C ALA A 48 16.57 -5.35 -6.71
N GLY A 49 16.63 -4.48 -7.74
CA GLY A 49 17.03 -4.86 -9.10
C GLY A 49 15.93 -5.57 -9.90
N SER A 50 14.67 -5.35 -9.54
CA SER A 50 13.51 -5.93 -10.20
C SER A 50 12.53 -4.85 -10.71
N SER A 51 11.31 -5.23 -11.06
CA SER A 51 10.26 -4.32 -11.55
C SER A 51 8.88 -4.77 -11.09
N MET A 52 7.87 -3.91 -11.26
CA MET A 52 6.47 -4.27 -10.95
C MET A 52 5.98 -5.47 -11.75
N ASP A 53 6.50 -5.69 -12.96
CA ASP A 53 6.12 -6.82 -13.82
C ASP A 53 6.64 -8.18 -13.29
N HIS A 54 7.53 -8.16 -12.30
CA HIS A 54 8.03 -9.35 -11.61
C HIS A 54 7.32 -9.64 -10.28
N LEU A 55 6.22 -8.94 -9.99
CA LEU A 55 5.34 -9.32 -8.88
C LEU A 55 4.60 -10.64 -9.19
N LEU A 56 4.62 -11.56 -8.25
CA LEU A 56 4.01 -12.89 -8.36
C LEU A 56 2.65 -12.95 -7.66
N LYS A 57 2.57 -12.39 -6.43
CA LYS A 57 1.37 -12.42 -5.58
C LYS A 57 1.16 -11.08 -4.93
N VAL A 58 -0.08 -10.62 -4.92
CA VAL A 58 -0.52 -9.45 -4.15
C VAL A 58 -1.70 -9.83 -3.26
N THR A 59 -1.66 -9.42 -2.00
CA THR A 59 -2.76 -9.53 -1.04
C THR A 59 -3.16 -8.12 -0.63
N VAL A 60 -4.45 -7.80 -0.77
CA VAL A 60 -4.99 -6.45 -0.53
C VAL A 60 -6.07 -6.53 0.52
N TRP A 61 -5.93 -5.72 1.56
CA TRP A 61 -6.94 -5.50 2.57
C TRP A 61 -7.48 -4.08 2.43
N LEU A 62 -8.75 -3.95 2.05
CA LEU A 62 -9.44 -2.67 1.97
C LEU A 62 -10.15 -2.36 3.29
N LYS A 63 -10.19 -1.09 3.69
CA LYS A 63 -11.06 -0.63 4.78
C LYS A 63 -12.54 -0.71 4.38
N ASP A 64 -12.85 -0.30 3.16
CA ASP A 64 -14.19 -0.34 2.57
C ASP A 64 -14.14 -1.05 1.20
N GLN A 65 -14.97 -2.07 1.02
CA GLN A 65 -15.09 -2.77 -0.27
C GLN A 65 -15.65 -1.87 -1.38
N GLY A 66 -16.33 -0.76 -1.06
CA GLY A 66 -16.79 0.26 -2.01
C GLY A 66 -15.67 0.84 -2.87
N ASP A 67 -14.44 0.87 -2.36
CA ASP A 67 -13.27 1.44 -3.04
C ASP A 67 -12.63 0.55 -4.10
N HIS A 68 -13.14 -0.66 -4.31
CA HIS A 68 -12.55 -1.67 -5.20
C HIS A 68 -12.30 -1.17 -6.63
N ALA A 69 -13.22 -0.40 -7.21
CA ALA A 69 -13.10 0.08 -8.59
C ALA A 69 -11.97 1.13 -8.71
N THR A 70 -11.86 2.02 -7.71
CA THR A 70 -10.78 3.00 -7.62
C THR A 70 -9.44 2.30 -7.46
N PHE A 71 -9.35 1.30 -6.58
CA PHE A 71 -8.16 0.48 -6.41
C PHE A 71 -7.76 -0.21 -7.71
N ASP A 72 -8.69 -0.91 -8.37
CA ASP A 72 -8.41 -1.69 -9.59
C ASP A 72 -7.86 -0.82 -10.73
N ARG A 73 -8.42 0.39 -10.92
CA ARG A 73 -7.94 1.35 -11.92
C ARG A 73 -6.51 1.80 -11.64
N ILE A 74 -6.18 2.12 -10.39
CA ILE A 74 -4.85 2.59 -10.01
C ILE A 74 -3.86 1.44 -10.06
N TYR A 75 -4.20 0.29 -9.48
CA TYR A 75 -3.37 -0.90 -9.46
C TYR A 75 -2.89 -1.30 -10.86
N ARG A 76 -3.80 -1.34 -11.84
CA ARG A 76 -3.48 -1.70 -13.23
C ARG A 76 -2.47 -0.74 -13.89
N SER A 77 -2.43 0.54 -13.50
CA SER A 77 -1.48 1.48 -14.10
C SER A 77 -0.01 1.25 -13.71
N TYR A 78 0.26 0.32 -12.78
CA TYR A 78 1.61 -0.02 -12.35
C TYR A 78 2.26 -1.17 -13.13
N PHE A 79 1.51 -1.83 -14.02
CA PHE A 79 1.98 -2.97 -14.80
C PHE A 79 2.06 -2.58 -16.27
N SER A 80 3.07 -3.09 -16.99
CA SER A 80 3.23 -2.81 -18.43
C SER A 80 2.28 -3.62 -19.31
N SER A 81 1.79 -4.75 -18.80
CA SER A 81 0.90 -5.68 -19.50
C SER A 81 -0.45 -5.78 -18.80
N GLU A 82 -1.53 -5.73 -19.58
CA GLU A 82 -2.89 -5.97 -19.06
C GLU A 82 -3.21 -7.47 -18.93
N ASP A 83 -2.47 -8.33 -19.67
CA ASP A 83 -2.70 -9.77 -19.75
C ASP A 83 -1.93 -10.56 -18.70
N THR A 84 -0.81 -10.03 -18.21
CA THR A 84 0.04 -10.66 -17.19
C THR A 84 0.07 -9.83 -15.92
N LEU A 85 -0.95 -10.05 -15.08
CA LEU A 85 -1.04 -9.48 -13.75
C LEU A 85 -0.67 -10.51 -12.66
N PRO A 86 -0.13 -10.07 -11.51
CA PRO A 86 0.13 -10.95 -10.38
C PRO A 86 -1.12 -11.67 -9.91
N ALA A 87 -0.96 -12.88 -9.37
CA ALA A 87 -2.04 -13.54 -8.64
C ALA A 87 -2.51 -12.61 -7.52
N ARG A 88 -3.83 -12.47 -7.32
CA ARG A 88 -4.37 -11.47 -6.41
C ARG A 88 -5.46 -11.99 -5.49
N THR A 89 -5.35 -11.65 -4.22
CA THR A 89 -6.42 -11.80 -3.23
C THR A 89 -6.79 -10.41 -2.72
N ARG A 90 -8.08 -10.07 -2.73
CA ARG A 90 -8.58 -8.81 -2.18
C ARG A 90 -9.75 -9.08 -1.26
N MET A 91 -9.72 -8.52 -0.06
CA MET A 91 -10.77 -8.67 0.95
C MET A 91 -10.96 -7.37 1.72
N GLN A 92 -12.11 -7.21 2.36
CA GLN A 92 -12.32 -6.13 3.32
C GLN A 92 -11.75 -6.55 4.69
N ALA A 93 -10.97 -5.68 5.32
CA ALA A 93 -10.49 -5.87 6.69
C ALA A 93 -11.60 -5.59 7.70
N GLY A 94 -11.54 -6.24 8.87
CA GLY A 94 -12.35 -5.82 10.02
C GLY A 94 -11.95 -4.42 10.51
N ARG A 95 -10.64 -4.15 10.49
CA ARG A 95 -10.03 -2.82 10.72
C ARG A 95 -8.61 -2.82 10.15
N THR A 96 -8.24 -1.75 9.47
CA THR A 96 -6.87 -1.54 8.94
C THR A 96 -5.98 -0.85 9.99
N PRO A 97 -4.64 -0.97 9.89
CA PRO A 97 -3.73 -0.24 10.77
C PRO A 97 -3.99 1.27 10.72
N LEU A 98 -4.10 1.89 11.90
CA LEU A 98 -4.40 3.32 12.04
C LEU A 98 -5.70 3.78 11.37
N ASP A 99 -6.57 2.87 10.90
CA ASP A 99 -7.74 3.19 10.07
C ASP A 99 -7.42 3.76 8.68
N CYS A 100 -6.25 3.42 8.10
CA CYS A 100 -5.91 3.74 6.71
C CYS A 100 -6.87 3.07 5.71
N GLY A 101 -6.93 3.57 4.47
CA GLY A 101 -7.85 3.08 3.44
C GLY A 101 -7.54 1.67 2.93
N LEU A 102 -6.26 1.27 2.93
CA LEU A 102 -5.82 -0.03 2.48
C LEU A 102 -4.45 -0.44 3.05
N GLU A 103 -4.21 -1.74 3.06
CA GLU A 103 -2.91 -2.37 3.29
C GLU A 103 -2.64 -3.40 2.19
N VAL A 104 -1.39 -3.51 1.75
CA VAL A 104 -0.98 -4.39 0.66
C VAL A 104 0.27 -5.15 1.06
N ASP A 105 0.23 -6.47 0.88
CA ASP A 105 1.36 -7.38 0.94
C ASP A 105 1.65 -7.89 -0.48
N ALA A 106 2.93 -8.02 -0.83
CA ALA A 106 3.35 -8.40 -2.16
C ALA A 106 4.60 -9.29 -2.14
N ILE A 107 4.60 -10.30 -3.01
CA ILE A 107 5.74 -11.16 -3.28
C ILE A 107 6.15 -10.94 -4.73
N GLY A 108 7.42 -10.63 -4.95
CA GLY A 108 8.04 -10.58 -6.28
C GLY A 108 9.33 -11.38 -6.31
N TYR A 109 9.87 -11.57 -7.51
CA TYR A 109 11.18 -12.19 -7.70
C TYR A 109 12.17 -11.19 -8.29
N ILE A 110 13.46 -11.45 -8.12
CA ILE A 110 14.55 -10.76 -8.81
C ILE A 110 14.96 -11.69 -9.95
N PRO A 111 14.91 -11.26 -11.22
CA PRO A 111 15.35 -12.10 -12.32
C PRO A 111 16.85 -12.39 -12.22
N ASP A 112 17.27 -13.58 -12.64
CA ASP A 112 18.68 -13.85 -12.89
C ASP A 112 19.17 -12.99 -14.07
N GLU A 113 20.45 -12.56 -14.04
CA GLU A 113 21.09 -11.81 -15.15
C GLU A 113 21.08 -12.57 -16.49
#